data_AF-A0A4P8EJ96-F1
#
_entry.id   AF-A0A4P8EJ96-F1
#
_cell.length_a   1.000
_cell.length_b   1.000
_cell.length_c   1.000
_cell.angle_alpha   90.00
_cell.angle_beta   90.00
_cell.angle_gamma   90.00
#
_symmetry.space_group_name_H-M   'P 1'
#
loop_
_entity.id
_entity.type
_entity.pdbx_description
1 polymer ?
#
loop_
_entity_poly.entity_id
_entity_poly.type
_entity_poly.pdbx_seq_one_letter_code
_entity_poly.pdbx_strand_id
1 'polypeptide(L)' 'MTKGTAVPPVSILVLAAGASARRRGTDKLLESVAGQPLLRRVVHLAPVRPFWSPRLIETPHVKQP' A
#
# COMPACT_ATOMS: atom_id res chain seq x y z
N MET A 1 0.30 14.59 -38.90
CA MET A 1 0.08 13.45 -37.99
C MET A 1 0.93 13.67 -36.74
N THR A 2 0.41 14.35 -35.73
CA THR A 2 1.11 14.58 -34.46
C THR A 2 0.89 13.37 -33.55
N LYS A 3 1.95 12.64 -33.25
CA LYS A 3 1.93 11.52 -32.30
C LYS A 3 1.68 12.11 -30.92
N GLY A 4 0.46 11.94 -30.39
CA GLY A 4 0.12 12.41 -29.04
C GLY A 4 1.05 11.77 -28.01
N THR A 5 1.73 12.59 -27.21
CA THR A 5 2.62 12.11 -26.15
C THR A 5 1.79 11.45 -25.06
N ALA A 6 1.78 10.11 -25.02
CA ALA A 6 1.11 9.38 -23.96
C ALA A 6 1.85 9.61 -22.63
N VAL A 7 1.12 9.99 -21.59
CA VAL A 7 1.66 10.11 -20.23
C VAL A 7 1.91 8.69 -19.71
N PRO A 8 3.13 8.36 -19.26
CA PRO A 8 3.41 7.03 -18.72
C PRO A 8 2.63 6.80 -17.42
N PRO A 9 2.11 5.59 -17.19
CA PRO A 9 1.32 5.27 -16.00
C PRO A 9 2.19 5.34 -14.73
N VAL A 10 1.62 5.88 -13.66
CA VAL A 10 2.27 5.95 -12.33
C VAL A 10 1.70 4.86 -11.44
N SER A 11 2.59 4.13 -10.75
CA SER A 11 2.23 3.09 -9.78
C SER A 11 2.60 3.53 -8.37
N ILE A 12 1.73 3.26 -7.39
CA ILE A 12 1.99 3.47 -5.96
C ILE A 12 2.23 2.11 -5.32
N LEU A 13 3.35 1.96 -4.62
CA LEU A 13 3.69 0.78 -3.83
C LEU A 13 3.50 1.07 -2.34
N VAL A 14 2.55 0.39 -1.70
CA VAL A 14 2.36 0.44 -0.24
C VAL A 14 3.13 -0.73 0.38
N LEU A 15 4.23 -0.43 1.07
CA LEU A 15 5.06 -1.44 1.73
C LEU A 15 4.39 -1.92 3.02
N ALA A 16 3.71 -3.07 2.91
CA ALA A 16 2.91 -3.68 3.96
C ALA A 16 3.63 -4.87 4.64
N ALA A 17 4.86 -4.66 5.13
CA ALA A 17 5.57 -5.68 5.90
C ALA A 17 5.06 -5.66 7.36
N GLY A 18 4.04 -6.46 7.66
CA GLY A 18 3.28 -6.37 8.92
C GLY A 18 4.06 -6.70 10.20
N ALA A 19 5.29 -7.22 10.14
CA ALA A 19 6.08 -7.57 11.31
C ALA A 19 7.00 -6.42 11.76
N SER A 20 6.52 -5.55 12.65
CA SER A 20 7.37 -4.53 13.28
C SER A 20 8.17 -5.12 14.45
N ALA A 21 9.49 -5.24 14.31
CA ALA A 21 10.40 -5.76 15.34
C ALA A 21 10.27 -5.01 16.69
N ARG A 22 10.01 -3.70 16.65
CA ARG A 22 9.86 -2.86 17.85
C ARG A 22 8.51 -3.01 18.57
N ARG A 23 7.57 -3.84 18.07
CA ARG A 23 6.23 -4.07 18.67
C ARG A 23 5.88 -5.56 18.82
N ARG A 24 6.86 -6.38 19.20
CA ARG A 24 6.67 -7.82 19.53
C ARG A 24 5.92 -8.62 18.45
N GLY A 25 6.08 -8.27 17.18
CA GLY A 25 5.52 -9.04 16.06
C GLY A 25 4.00 -8.96 15.88
N THR A 26 3.30 -8.04 16.54
CA THR A 26 1.87 -7.82 16.28
C THR A 26 1.69 -7.08 14.95
N ASP A 27 0.77 -7.57 14.12
CA ASP A 27 0.48 -6.97 12.81
C ASP A 27 -0.26 -5.63 12.93
N LYS A 28 0.52 -4.55 12.95
CA LYS A 28 0.02 -3.17 13.03
C LYS A 28 -0.89 -2.79 11.86
N LEU A 29 -0.79 -3.49 10.73
CA LEU A 29 -1.53 -3.15 9.53
C LEU A 29 -3.02 -3.51 9.63
N LEU A 30 -3.33 -4.50 10.49
CA LEU A 30 -4.69 -4.95 10.77
C LEU A 30 -5.30 -4.29 12.01
N GLU A 31 -4.51 -3.53 12.79
CA GLU A 31 -5.02 -2.78 13.93
C GLU A 31 -6.05 -1.74 13.46
N SER A 32 -7.13 -1.60 14.24
CA SER A 32 -8.20 -0.64 13.96
C SER A 32 -7.78 0.77 14.36
N VAL A 33 -7.84 1.70 13.40
CA VAL A 33 -7.57 3.13 13.58
C VAL A 33 -8.73 3.93 13.01
N ALA A 34 -9.48 4.59 13.88
CA ALA A 34 -10.73 5.28 13.54
C ALA A 34 -11.75 4.35 12.84
N GLY A 35 -11.89 3.12 13.35
CA GLY A 35 -12.86 2.15 12.84
C GLY A 35 -12.47 1.44 11.54
N GLN A 36 -11.24 1.62 11.04
CA GLN A 36 -10.74 0.93 9.84
C GLN A 36 -9.37 0.28 10.11
N PRO A 37 -9.05 -0.88 9.50
CA PRO A 37 -7.69 -1.39 9.51
C PRO A 37 -6.71 -0.34 8.97
N LEU A 38 -5.58 -0.16 9.65
CA LEU A 38 -4.58 0.84 9.29
C LEU A 38 -4.15 0.75 7.81
N LEU A 39 -3.96 -0.47 7.28
CA LEU A 39 -3.61 -0.68 5.88
C LEU A 39 -4.66 -0.09 4.93
N ARG A 40 -5.94 -0.33 5.21
CA ARG A 40 -7.05 0.17 4.41
C ARG A 40 -7.11 1.69 4.43
N ARG A 41 -6.86 2.30 5.59
CA ARG A 41 -6.77 3.75 5.73
C ARG A 41 -5.63 4.32 4.88
N VAL A 42 -4.45 3.72 4.90
CA VAL A 42 -3.29 4.15 4.11
C VAL A 42 -3.57 4.03 2.61
N VAL A 43 -4.19 2.94 2.18
CA VAL A 43 -4.60 2.75 0.78
C VAL A 43 -5.61 3.82 0.33
N HIS A 44 -6.56 4.21 1.18
CA HIS A 44 -7.52 5.27 0.86
C HIS A 44 -6.91 6.68 0.77
N LEU A 45 -5.75 6.93 1.39
CA LEU A 45 -5.04 8.20 1.24
C LEU A 45 -4.29 8.29 -0.10
N ALA A 46 -4.10 7.17 -0.80
CA ALA A 46 -3.50 7.17 -2.12
C ALA A 46 -4.46 7.89 -3.10
N PRO A 47 -3.98 8.91 -3.84
CA PRO A 47 -4.84 9.59 -4.81
C PRO A 47 -5.28 8.62 -5.90
N VAL A 48 -6.58 8.55 -6.19
CA VAL A 48 -7.10 7.81 -7.34
C VAL A 48 -7.16 8.79 -8.52
N ARG A 49 -6.33 8.55 -9.54
CA ARG A 49 -6.40 9.26 -10.81
C ARG A 49 -6.69 8.29 -11.94
N PRO A 50 -7.38 8.69 -13.01
CA PRO A 50 -7.77 7.80 -14.12
C PRO A 50 -6.59 7.10 -14.83
N PHE A 51 -5.35 7.51 -14.57
CA PHE A 51 -4.13 6.94 -15.15
C PHE A 51 -3.24 6.24 -14.12
N TRP A 52 -3.69 6.15 -12.87
CA TRP A 52 -2.94 5.52 -11.78
C TRP A 52 -3.57 4.17 -11.49
N SER A 53 -2.79 3.11 -11.69
CA SER A 53 -3.18 1.75 -11.33
C SER A 53 -2.57 1.43 -9.96
N PRO A 54 -3.28 1.64 -8.84
CA PRO A 54 -2.75 1.29 -7.53
C PRO A 54 -2.50 -0.23 -7.51
N ARG A 55 -1.26 -0.63 -7.20
CA ARG A 55 -0.91 -2.04 -6.96
C ARG A 55 -0.60 -2.20 -5.48
N LEU A 56 -1.50 -2.85 -4.76
CA LEU A 56 -1.21 -3.33 -3.42
C LEU A 56 -0.34 -4.58 -3.54
N ILE A 57 0.82 -4.57 -2.91
CA ILE A 57 1.67 -5.75 -2.77
C ILE A 57 1.79 -6.03 -1.28
N GLU A 58 1.10 -7.08 -0.84
CA GLU A 58 1.24 -7.61 0.50
C GLU A 58 2.43 -8.58 0.49
N THR A 59 3.46 -8.30 1.28
CA THR A 59 4.53 -9.27 1.51
C THR A 59 4.08 -10.22 2.62
N PRO A 60 4.22 -11.55 2.45
CA PRO A 60 3.89 -12.48 3.53
C PRO A 60 4.68 -12.14 4.79
N HIS A 61 4.04 -12.27 5.95
CA HIS A 61 4.70 -12.21 7.25
C HIS A 61 5.72 -13.37 7.34
N VAL A 62 6.95 -13.12 6.94
CA VAL A 62 8.05 -14.01 7.27
C VAL A 62 8.38 -13.76 8.73
N LYS A 63 7.97 -14.68 9.62
CA LYS A 63 8.62 -14.79 10.93
C LYS A 63 10.10 -15.08 10.65
N GLN A 64 10.96 -14.06 10.79
CA GLN A 64 12.39 -14.29 10.82
C GLN A 64 12.69 -15.19 12.04
N PRO A 65 13.49 -16.26 11.86
CA PRO A 65 13.85 -17.20 12.93
C PRO A 65 14.61 -16.52 14.07
#